data_AF-A0ABD1TTG1-F1
#
_entry.id   AF-A0ABD1TTG1-F1
#
_cell.length_a   1.000
_cell.length_b   1.000
_cell.length_c   1.000
_cell.angle_alpha   90.00
_cell.angle_beta   90.00
_cell.angle_gamma   90.00
#
_symmetry.space_group_name_H-M   'P 1'
#
loop_
_entity.id
_entity.type
_entity.pdbx_description
1 polymer ?
#
loop_
_entity_poly.entity_id
_entity_poly.type
_entity_poly.pdbx_seq_one_letter_code
_entity_poly.pdbx_strand_id
1 'polypeptide(L)'
;MASSSSVEILEKVDSTTQSDNTMPQWLDCLLEKTFFGKCATHDLQKNDLNRYCITCDSSNCKYCVATGSHNEHKLLTIYRHVYQEVVPLNEMESYLDCSKIQVYSI
;
A
#
# COMPACT_ATOMS: atom_id res chain seq x y z
N MET A 1 -37.20 -1.24 50.02
CA MET A 1 -38.00 -1.34 48.77
C MET A 1 -37.08 -0.94 47.62
N ALA A 2 -37.04 -1.77 46.57
CA ALA A 2 -36.14 -1.78 45.40
C ALA A 2 -34.65 -2.02 45.74
N SER A 3 -34.15 -3.27 45.78
CA SER A 3 -33.77 -4.17 44.65
C SER A 3 -32.39 -3.79 44.06
N SER A 4 -31.31 -4.49 44.42
CA SER A 4 -30.64 -5.60 43.66
C SER A 4 -30.19 -5.14 42.26
N SER A 5 -28.94 -5.31 41.81
CA SER A 5 -28.14 -6.54 41.80
C SER A 5 -26.69 -6.22 41.42
N SER A 6 -25.78 -7.03 41.92
CA SER A 6 -24.45 -7.31 41.37
C SER A 6 -24.49 -7.49 39.85
N VAL A 7 -23.58 -6.84 39.12
CA VAL A 7 -23.08 -7.36 37.84
C VAL A 7 -21.56 -7.19 37.87
N GLU A 8 -20.90 -8.31 37.67
CA GLU A 8 -19.47 -8.53 37.81
C GLU A 8 -18.68 -7.89 36.66
N ILE A 9 -17.53 -7.32 37.03
CA ILE A 9 -16.21 -7.41 36.39
C ILE A 9 -16.20 -8.07 34.99
N LEU A 10 -15.97 -7.28 33.92
CA LEU A 10 -15.34 -7.60 32.62
C LEU A 10 -15.26 -6.25 31.86
N GLU A 11 -14.19 -5.69 31.32
CA GLU A 11 -12.79 -6.08 31.11
C GLU A 11 -11.94 -4.79 31.14
N LYS A 12 -10.87 -4.84 31.91
CA LYS A 12 -9.67 -4.03 31.70
C LYS A 12 -8.89 -4.69 30.57
N VAL A 13 -8.13 -3.91 29.81
CA VAL A 13 -7.12 -4.31 28.82
C VAL A 13 -7.64 -4.30 27.38
N ASP A 14 -7.38 -3.20 26.67
CA ASP A 14 -6.98 -3.32 25.26
C ASP A 14 -5.47 -3.06 25.17
N SER A 15 -4.74 -4.04 25.68
CA SER A 15 -3.42 -4.37 25.16
C SER A 15 -3.66 -5.21 23.91
N THR A 16 -3.90 -4.57 22.76
CA THR A 16 -3.71 -5.25 21.48
C THR A 16 -2.24 -5.18 21.09
N THR A 17 -1.42 -5.95 21.79
CA THR A 17 -0.39 -6.71 21.07
C THR A 17 -1.11 -7.84 20.35
N GLN A 18 -1.68 -7.55 19.18
CA GLN A 18 -2.06 -8.57 18.20
C GLN A 18 -1.07 -8.47 17.05
N SER A 19 -0.17 -9.45 17.01
CA SER A 19 0.52 -9.84 15.77
C SER A 19 -0.53 -10.39 14.83
N ASP A 20 -1.37 -9.52 14.28
CA ASP A 20 -2.27 -9.88 13.22
C ASP A 20 -1.45 -10.11 11.97
N ASN A 21 -1.42 -11.36 11.51
CA ASN A 21 -1.03 -11.74 10.16
C ASN A 21 -2.07 -11.21 9.14
N THR A 22 -2.58 -9.99 9.32
CA THR A 22 -3.49 -9.35 8.39
C THR A 22 -2.65 -8.61 7.37
N MET A 23 -2.79 -9.02 6.11
CA MET A 23 -2.20 -8.33 4.97
C MET A 23 -2.56 -6.82 5.03
N PRO A 24 -1.60 -5.91 4.84
CA PRO A 24 -1.93 -4.48 4.80
C PRO A 24 -2.91 -4.20 3.66
N GLN A 25 -4.02 -3.51 3.94
CA GLN A 25 -5.08 -3.24 2.96
C GLN A 25 -4.57 -2.59 1.65
N TRP A 26 -3.54 -1.74 1.74
CA TRP A 26 -2.96 -1.10 0.56
C TRP A 26 -2.34 -2.09 -0.43
N LEU A 27 -1.94 -3.28 0.04
CA LEU A 27 -1.35 -4.32 -0.79
C LEU A 27 -2.41 -4.99 -1.66
N ASP A 28 -3.59 -5.27 -1.10
CA ASP A 28 -4.71 -5.78 -1.90
C ASP A 28 -5.11 -4.77 -2.98
N CYS A 29 -5.20 -3.49 -2.62
CA CYS A 29 -5.44 -2.43 -3.58
C CYS A 29 -4.36 -2.31 -4.67
N LEU A 30 -3.08 -2.54 -4.32
CA LEU A 30 -1.98 -2.56 -5.30
C LEU A 30 -2.15 -3.72 -6.28
N LEU A 31 -2.50 -4.92 -5.79
CA LEU A 31 -2.61 -6.15 -6.58
C LEU A 31 -3.81 -6.13 -7.55
N GLU A 32 -4.89 -5.42 -7.20
CA GLU A 32 -6.08 -5.29 -8.07
C GLU A 32 -5.93 -4.23 -9.18
N LYS A 33 -4.93 -3.34 -9.07
CA LYS A 33 -4.73 -2.26 -10.03
C LYS A 33 -3.97 -2.72 -11.27
N THR A 34 -4.20 -1.97 -12.36
CA THR A 34 -3.43 -2.08 -13.60
C THR A 34 -2.61 -0.82 -13.80
N PHE A 35 -1.37 -0.97 -14.28
CA PHE A 35 -0.44 0.13 -14.48
C PHE A 35 -0.15 0.38 -15.96
N PHE A 36 0.57 1.48 -16.23
CA PHE A 36 0.98 1.91 -17.57
C PHE A 36 -0.16 2.33 -18.51
N GLY A 37 -1.34 2.66 -17.97
CA GLY A 37 -2.33 3.46 -18.68
C GLY A 37 -1.82 4.88 -18.92
N LYS A 38 -2.43 5.60 -19.87
CA LYS A 38 -2.11 7.02 -20.08
C LYS A 38 -2.79 7.89 -19.02
N CYS A 39 -2.06 8.85 -18.48
CA CYS A 39 -2.65 9.86 -17.60
C CYS A 39 -3.67 10.72 -18.36
N ALA A 40 -4.90 10.80 -17.85
CA ALA A 40 -5.95 11.63 -18.44
C ALA A 40 -5.73 13.13 -18.25
N THR A 41 -5.04 13.53 -17.18
CA THR A 41 -4.80 14.94 -16.83
C THR A 41 -3.63 15.56 -17.60
N HIS A 42 -2.61 14.75 -17.95
CA HIS A 42 -1.36 15.22 -18.53
C HIS A 42 -1.12 14.60 -19.90
N ASP A 43 -1.37 15.33 -20.97
CA ASP A 43 -1.07 14.90 -22.35
C ASP A 43 0.37 15.25 -22.77
N LEU A 44 1.33 14.71 -22.00
CA LEU A 44 2.76 14.93 -22.19
C LEU A 44 3.46 13.60 -22.50
N GLN A 45 4.65 13.67 -23.10
CA GLN A 45 5.47 12.49 -23.31
C GLN A 45 5.87 11.82 -21.99
N LYS A 46 5.83 10.48 -21.95
CA LYS A 46 6.14 9.67 -20.76
C LYS A 46 5.19 9.99 -19.59
N ASN A 47 3.89 9.99 -19.86
CA ASN A 47 2.80 10.22 -18.91
C ASN A 47 2.17 8.91 -18.40
N ASP A 48 2.90 7.80 -18.48
CA ASP A 48 2.41 6.50 -18.05
C ASP A 48 2.10 6.50 -16.54
N LEU A 49 0.97 5.90 -16.17
CA LEU A 49 0.56 5.71 -14.78
C LEU A 49 1.36 4.57 -14.15
N ASN A 50 2.61 4.83 -13.80
CA ASN A 50 3.56 3.85 -13.26
C ASN A 50 4.03 4.15 -11.83
N ARG A 51 3.40 5.10 -11.14
CA ARG A 51 3.63 5.38 -9.72
C ARG A 51 2.38 5.04 -8.94
N TYR A 52 2.46 4.19 -7.95
CA TYR A 52 1.36 3.91 -7.04
C TYR A 52 1.54 4.71 -5.75
N CYS A 53 0.51 5.43 -5.34
CA CYS A 53 0.50 6.19 -4.09
C CYS A 53 -0.25 5.40 -3.02
N ILE A 54 0.48 4.80 -2.08
CA ILE A 54 -0.07 4.01 -0.98
C ILE A 54 -1.04 4.86 -0.14
N THR A 55 -0.70 6.13 0.11
CA THR A 55 -1.53 7.03 0.92
C THR A 55 -2.87 7.38 0.26
N CYS A 56 -2.91 7.44 -1.08
CA CYS A 56 -4.09 7.87 -1.84
C CYS A 56 -4.84 6.73 -2.51
N ASP A 57 -4.29 5.51 -2.46
CA ASP A 57 -4.75 4.38 -3.24
C ASP A 57 -4.97 4.71 -4.74
N SER A 58 -3.98 5.35 -5.36
CA SER A 58 -4.10 5.83 -6.75
C SER A 58 -2.85 5.59 -7.60
N SER A 59 -3.05 5.34 -8.89
CA SER A 59 -1.99 5.29 -9.89
C SER A 59 -1.77 6.67 -10.50
N ASN A 60 -0.51 7.06 -10.64
CA ASN A 60 -0.07 8.41 -10.95
C ASN A 60 1.05 8.37 -11.99
N CYS A 61 1.12 9.39 -12.83
CA CYS A 61 2.29 9.61 -13.68
C CYS A 61 3.30 10.50 -12.95
N LYS A 62 4.52 10.62 -13.51
CA LYS A 62 5.57 11.48 -12.94
C LYS A 62 5.14 12.95 -12.75
N TYR A 63 4.21 13.44 -13.57
CA TYR A 63 3.71 14.81 -13.49
C TYR A 63 2.74 14.98 -12.32
N CYS A 64 1.81 14.03 -12.11
CA CYS A 64 0.91 14.05 -10.95
C CYS A 64 1.68 14.01 -9.62
N VAL A 65 2.80 13.30 -9.57
CA VAL A 65 3.66 13.31 -8.37
C VAL A 65 4.36 14.66 -8.19
N ALA A 66 4.82 15.27 -9.29
CA ALA A 66 5.54 16.55 -9.26
C ALA A 66 4.67 17.78 -8.94
N THR A 67 3.35 17.70 -9.06
CA THR A 67 2.43 18.82 -8.76
C THR A 67 2.32 19.15 -7.26
N GLY A 68 3.07 18.48 -6.40
CA GLY A 68 3.17 18.78 -4.97
C GLY A 68 2.16 18.03 -4.09
N SER A 69 1.05 17.56 -4.66
CA SER A 69 0.01 16.81 -3.95
C SER A 69 0.47 15.45 -3.39
N HIS A 70 1.64 14.95 -3.79
CA HIS A 70 2.20 13.67 -3.34
C HIS A 70 3.58 13.80 -2.68
N ASN A 71 4.03 15.01 -2.34
CA ASN A 71 5.40 15.23 -1.84
C ASN A 71 5.72 14.46 -0.55
N GLU A 72 4.72 14.24 0.30
CA GLU A 72 4.86 13.55 1.60
C GLU A 72 4.20 12.17 1.60
N HIS A 73 3.77 11.68 0.44
CA HIS A 73 3.08 10.40 0.33
C HIS A 73 4.06 9.25 0.11
N LYS A 74 3.62 8.07 0.56
CA LYS A 74 4.32 6.81 0.31
C LYS A 74 4.06 6.38 -1.13
N LEU A 75 5.11 6.32 -1.93
CA LEU A 75 5.05 6.01 -3.35
C LEU A 75 5.82 4.73 -3.65
N LEU A 76 5.27 3.92 -4.55
CA LEU A 76 5.93 2.79 -5.20
C LEU A 76 6.07 3.06 -6.69
N THR A 77 7.21 2.68 -7.24
CA THR A 77 7.47 2.70 -8.67
C THR A 77 7.19 1.33 -9.26
N ILE A 78 6.26 1.29 -10.22
CA ILE A 78 5.95 0.07 -10.95
C ILE A 78 6.81 0.03 -12.22
N TYR A 79 7.51 -1.07 -12.40
CA TYR A 79 8.32 -1.37 -13.57
C TYR A 79 7.64 -2.46 -14.39
N ARG A 80 8.02 -2.56 -15.67
CA ARG A 80 7.58 -3.63 -16.55
C ARG A 80 8.80 -4.47 -16.90
N HIS A 81 8.80 -5.72 -16.47
CA HIS A 81 9.82 -6.69 -16.84
C HIS A 81 9.19 -7.76 -17.71
N VAL A 82 9.60 -7.80 -18.98
CA VAL A 82 8.96 -8.60 -20.03
C VAL A 82 7.46 -8.26 -20.12
N TYR A 83 6.58 -9.10 -19.59
CA TYR A 83 5.12 -8.92 -19.60
C TYR A 83 4.52 -8.81 -18.20
N GLN A 84 5.34 -8.64 -17.17
CA GLN A 84 4.90 -8.58 -15.77
C GLN A 84 5.14 -7.18 -15.19
N GLU A 85 4.21 -6.73 -14.37
CA GLU A 85 4.31 -5.50 -13.59
C GLU A 85 4.96 -5.84 -12.26
N VAL A 86 6.08 -5.18 -11.96
CA VAL A 86 6.94 -5.54 -10.83
C VAL A 86 7.33 -4.32 -10.02
N VAL A 87 7.53 -4.53 -8.72
CA VAL A 87 8.07 -3.54 -7.79
C VAL A 87 9.46 -4.03 -7.37
N PRO A 88 10.49 -3.17 -7.34
CA PRO A 88 11.80 -3.56 -6.85
C PRO A 88 11.74 -3.97 -5.39
N LEU A 89 12.47 -5.03 -5.02
CA LEU A 89 12.49 -5.54 -3.65
C LEU A 89 12.85 -4.45 -2.63
N ASN A 90 13.85 -3.63 -2.94
CA ASN A 90 14.32 -2.54 -2.06
C ASN A 90 13.26 -1.45 -1.82
N GLU A 91 12.34 -1.22 -2.77
CA GLU A 91 11.21 -0.31 -2.53
C GLU A 91 10.18 -0.98 -1.61
N MET A 92 9.91 -2.28 -1.80
CA MET A 92 8.93 -3.02 -1.01
C MET A 92 9.35 -3.22 0.45
N GLU A 93 10.66 -3.43 0.69
CA GLU A 93 11.27 -3.56 2.02
C GLU A 93 11.03 -2.34 2.94
N SER A 94 10.73 -1.18 2.35
CA SER A 94 10.37 0.03 3.12
C SER A 94 8.98 -0.06 3.76
N TYR A 95 8.16 -1.04 3.34
CA TYR A 95 6.75 -1.15 3.73
C TYR A 95 6.36 -2.53 4.26
N LEU A 96 7.11 -3.59 3.93
CA LEU A 96 6.87 -4.97 4.35
C LEU A 96 8.16 -5.65 4.83
N ASP A 97 8.01 -6.62 5.73
CA ASP A 97 9.10 -7.57 6.02
C ASP A 97 9.27 -8.54 4.86
N CYS A 98 10.31 -8.31 4.05
CA CYS A 98 10.68 -9.16 2.93
C CYS A 98 11.81 -10.15 3.24
N SER A 99 12.21 -10.31 4.52
CA SER A 99 13.36 -11.15 4.92
C SER A 99 13.28 -12.62 4.49
N LYS A 100 12.07 -13.12 4.24
CA LYS A 100 11.81 -14.51 3.83
C LYS A 100 11.64 -14.68 2.31
N ILE A 101 11.74 -13.61 1.52
CA ILE A 101 11.68 -13.71 0.06
C ILE A 101 12.95 -14.38 -0.45
N GLN A 102 12.80 -15.53 -1.11
CA GLN A 102 13.91 -16.23 -1.73
C GLN A 102 14.12 -15.72 -3.16
N VAL A 103 15.32 -15.19 -3.44
CA VAL A 103 15.72 -14.78 -4.80
C VAL A 103 15.79 -16.03 -5.68
N TYR A 104 15.03 -16.02 -6.76
CA TYR A 104 15.11 -17.05 -7.79
C TYR A 104 16.09 -16.58 -8.87
N SER A 105 17.27 -17.22 -8.90
CA SER A 105 18.27 -17.04 -9.94
C SER A 105 18.18 -18.21 -10.91
N ILE A 106 17.99 -17.92 -12.20
CA ILE A 106 18.05 -18.89 -13.31
C ILE A 106 19.48 -19.00 -13.81
#